data_AF-A0A9D8R3X6-F1
#
_entry.id   AF-A0A9D8R3X6-F1
#
_cell.length_a   1.000
_cell.length_b   1.000
_cell.length_c   1.000
_cell.angle_alpha   90.00
_cell.angle_beta   90.00
_cell.angle_gamma   90.00
#
_symmetry.space_group_name_H-M   'P 1'
#
loop_
_entity.id
_entity.type
_entity.pdbx_description
1 polymer ?
#
loop_
_entity_poly.entity_id
_entity_poly.type
_entity_poly.pdbx_seq_one_letter_code
_entity_poly.pdbx_strand_id
1 'polypeptide(L)'
;MSLRNYIDKIKPSFEEGGKLHAFRSVFEGFETFLYVPNTTAKNGVNIHDSFDSKRMMIMVVIALCPALLFGMYNVGYQHFALAGLLEQATFWNKFWFGFLAVLPRLIVSYVVGLAIEFTVAQWKHEE
;
A
#
# COMPACT_ATOMS: atom_id res chain seq x y z
N MET A 1 -11.33 -12.10 -21.47
CA MET A 1 -10.65 -11.23 -22.47
C MET A 1 -11.21 -9.80 -22.54
N SER A 2 -12.43 -9.52 -22.04
CA SER A 2 -13.05 -8.18 -22.10
C SER A 2 -12.42 -7.12 -21.18
N LEU A 3 -12.07 -7.47 -19.93
CA LEU A 3 -11.49 -6.52 -18.97
C LEU A 3 -10.08 -6.04 -19.37
N ARG A 4 -9.23 -6.94 -19.87
CA ARG A 4 -7.88 -6.60 -20.33
C ARG A 4 -7.91 -5.62 -21.51
N ASN A 5 -8.76 -5.88 -22.50
CA ASN A 5 -8.95 -4.99 -23.65
C ASN A 5 -9.53 -3.61 -23.27
N TYR A 6 -10.28 -3.52 -22.16
CA TYR A 6 -10.82 -2.26 -21.65
C TYR A 6 -9.74 -1.43 -20.96
N ILE A 7 -8.90 -2.08 -20.14
CA ILE A 7 -7.74 -1.45 -19.48
C ILE A 7 -6.72 -0.99 -20.55
N ASP A 8 -6.43 -1.83 -21.54
CA ASP A 8 -5.50 -1.51 -22.64
C ASP A 8 -5.97 -0.29 -23.48
N LYS A 9 -7.29 -0.06 -23.61
CA LYS A 9 -7.84 1.12 -24.29
C LYS A 9 -7.71 2.41 -23.49
N ILE A 10 -7.71 2.32 -22.16
CA ILE A 10 -7.65 3.48 -21.26
C ILE A 10 -6.20 3.87 -20.98
N LYS A 11 -5.29 2.88 -20.98
CA LYS A 11 -3.85 3.00 -20.76
C LYS A 11 -3.18 4.20 -21.46
N PRO A 12 -3.39 4.47 -22.76
CA PRO A 12 -2.71 5.60 -23.43
C PRO A 12 -3.13 6.99 -22.93
N SER A 13 -4.23 7.12 -22.17
CA SER A 13 -4.59 8.39 -21.52
C SER A 13 -3.78 8.68 -20.25
N PHE A 14 -3.12 7.65 -19.71
CA PHE A 14 -2.29 7.68 -18.50
C PHE A 14 -0.79 7.56 -18.83
N GLU A 15 -0.40 7.26 -20.07
CA GLU A 15 1.01 7.23 -20.50
C GLU A 15 1.58 8.63 -20.80
N GLU A 16 2.91 8.75 -20.95
CA GLU A 16 3.65 10.00 -21.18
C GLU A 16 3.10 10.73 -22.41
N GLY A 17 2.44 11.87 -22.17
CA GLY A 17 1.73 12.67 -23.19
C GLY A 17 0.19 12.66 -23.09
N GLY A 18 -0.39 11.84 -22.21
CA GLY A 18 -1.82 11.80 -21.91
C GLY A 18 -2.27 12.86 -20.90
N LYS A 19 -3.56 13.25 -20.95
CA LYS A 19 -4.15 14.27 -20.04
C LYS A 19 -4.10 13.87 -18.55
N LEU A 20 -3.91 12.59 -18.25
CA LEU A 20 -3.91 12.03 -16.89
C LEU A 20 -2.56 11.41 -16.52
N HIS A 21 -1.46 11.85 -17.14
CA HIS A 21 -0.10 11.33 -16.88
C HIS A 21 0.27 11.31 -15.39
N ALA A 22 -0.20 12.31 -14.61
CA ALA A 22 0.03 12.36 -13.17
C ALA A 22 -0.56 11.17 -12.38
N PHE A 23 -1.52 10.43 -12.94
CA PHE A 23 -2.13 9.24 -12.32
C PHE A 23 -1.62 7.92 -12.90
N ARG A 24 -0.56 7.95 -13.72
CA ARG A 24 0.03 6.76 -14.33
C ARG A 24 0.40 5.70 -13.29
N SER A 25 1.11 6.11 -12.25
CA SER A 25 1.56 5.23 -11.16
C SER A 25 0.40 4.51 -10.46
N VAL A 26 -0.73 5.19 -10.24
CA VAL A 26 -1.93 4.61 -9.60
C VAL A 26 -2.60 3.60 -10.55
N PHE A 27 -2.71 3.94 -11.83
CA PHE A 27 -3.31 3.07 -12.84
C PHE A 27 -2.47 1.81 -13.07
N GLU A 28 -1.14 1.95 -13.15
CA GLU A 28 -0.19 0.85 -13.31
C GLU A 28 -0.12 -0.04 -12.06
N GLY A 29 -0.22 0.55 -10.87
CA GLY A 29 -0.36 -0.17 -9.62
C GLY A 29 -1.62 -1.05 -9.60
N PHE A 30 -2.75 -0.51 -10.06
CA PHE A 30 -4.02 -1.24 -10.16
C PHE A 30 -3.98 -2.33 -11.25
N GLU A 31 -3.38 -2.04 -12.41
CA GLU A 31 -3.20 -3.02 -13.49
C GLU A 31 -2.32 -4.19 -13.03
N THR A 32 -1.21 -3.91 -12.34
CA THR A 32 -0.31 -4.97 -11.86
C THR A 32 -0.91 -5.79 -10.72
N PHE A 33 -1.85 -5.22 -9.95
CA PHE A 33 -2.60 -5.97 -8.95
C PHE A 33 -3.51 -7.04 -9.59
N LEU A 34 -4.15 -6.70 -10.71
CA LEU A 34 -5.08 -7.58 -11.41
C LEU A 34 -4.40 -8.52 -12.41
N TYR A 35 -3.28 -8.11 -13.00
CA TYR A 35 -2.59 -8.84 -14.06
C TYR A 35 -1.09 -8.88 -13.83
N VAL A 36 -0.50 -10.07 -14.05
CA VAL A 36 0.96 -10.24 -14.08
C VAL A 36 1.53 -9.44 -15.26
N PRO A 37 2.65 -8.68 -15.07
CA PRO A 37 3.32 -8.01 -16.17
C PRO A 37 3.75 -9.02 -17.23
N ASN A 38 3.49 -8.72 -18.50
CA ASN A 38 3.93 -9.58 -19.63
C ASN A 38 5.41 -9.35 -20.02
N THR A 39 6.14 -8.55 -19.24
CA THR A 39 7.53 -8.16 -19.53
C THR A 39 8.49 -8.99 -18.70
N THR A 40 9.23 -9.88 -19.36
CA THR A 40 10.41 -10.54 -18.79
C THR A 40 11.66 -9.98 -19.45
N ALA A 41 12.79 -9.96 -18.73
CA ALA A 41 14.08 -9.64 -19.32
C ALA A 41 14.38 -10.64 -20.43
N LYS A 42 14.59 -10.16 -21.66
CA LYS A 42 14.78 -11.05 -22.83
C LYS A 42 16.24 -11.38 -23.12
N ASN A 43 17.20 -10.54 -22.71
CA ASN A 43 18.65 -10.75 -22.92
C ASN A 43 19.47 -10.00 -21.85
N GLY A 44 20.66 -10.52 -21.48
CA GLY A 44 21.72 -9.74 -20.81
C GLY A 44 21.94 -9.94 -19.30
N VAL A 45 21.37 -10.97 -18.65
CA VAL A 45 21.61 -11.23 -17.21
C VAL A 45 22.18 -12.63 -16.97
N ASN A 46 23.18 -12.74 -16.08
CA ASN A 46 23.84 -14.01 -15.75
C ASN A 46 22.90 -15.00 -15.03
N ILE A 47 21.94 -14.52 -14.23
CA ILE A 47 20.98 -15.32 -13.48
C ILE A 47 19.62 -14.61 -13.54
N HIS A 48 18.57 -15.35 -13.89
CA HIS A 48 17.20 -14.88 -13.81
C HIS A 48 16.64 -15.23 -12.43
N ASP A 49 16.39 -14.21 -11.61
CA ASP A 49 15.73 -14.40 -10.30
C ASP A 49 14.21 -14.53 -10.48
N SER A 50 13.60 -15.39 -9.66
CA SER A 50 12.16 -15.59 -9.56
C SER A 50 11.49 -14.67 -8.52
N PHE A 51 12.30 -13.96 -7.71
CA PHE A 51 11.80 -12.99 -6.75
C PHE A 51 11.22 -11.76 -7.45
N ASP A 52 9.90 -11.67 -7.42
CA ASP A 52 9.17 -10.47 -7.81
C ASP A 52 9.03 -9.55 -6.59
N SER A 53 9.65 -8.36 -6.68
CA SER A 53 9.70 -7.40 -5.57
C SER A 53 8.30 -6.95 -5.13
N LYS A 54 7.36 -6.83 -6.08
CA LYS A 54 5.98 -6.42 -5.79
C LYS A 54 5.22 -7.51 -5.02
N ARG A 55 5.38 -8.78 -5.41
CA ARG A 55 4.80 -9.94 -4.71
C ARG A 55 5.34 -10.07 -3.28
N MET A 56 6.65 -9.94 -3.10
CA MET A 56 7.26 -10.00 -1.77
C MET A 56 6.77 -8.86 -0.88
N MET A 57 6.66 -7.64 -1.41
CA MET A 57 6.15 -6.48 -0.67
C MET A 57 4.72 -6.72 -0.17
N ILE A 58 3.82 -7.23 -1.01
CA ILE A 58 2.43 -7.51 -0.62
C ILE A 58 2.36 -8.62 0.44
N MET A 59 3.17 -9.68 0.30
CA MET A 59 3.21 -10.77 1.29
C MET A 59 3.62 -10.25 2.68
N VAL A 60 4.61 -9.35 2.74
CA VAL A 60 5.03 -8.71 4.00
C VAL A 60 3.89 -7.87 4.59
N VAL A 61 3.18 -7.08 3.78
CA VAL A 61 2.02 -6.30 4.26
C VAL A 61 0.93 -7.20 4.85
N ILE A 62 0.59 -8.30 4.18
CA ILE A 62 -0.41 -9.26 4.68
C ILE A 62 0.06 -9.89 6.00
N ALA A 63 1.33 -10.24 6.11
CA ALA A 63 1.91 -10.80 7.33
C ALA A 63 1.92 -9.81 8.51
N LEU A 64 1.93 -8.50 8.25
CA LEU A 64 1.86 -7.45 9.26
C LEU A 64 0.44 -7.17 9.76
N CYS A 65 -0.61 -7.53 9.01
CA CYS A 65 -2.01 -7.28 9.40
C CYS A 65 -2.37 -7.82 10.81
N PRO A 66 -2.04 -9.07 11.19
CA PRO A 66 -2.33 -9.58 12.53
C PRO A 66 -1.61 -8.80 13.64
N ALA A 67 -0.35 -8.43 13.41
CA ALA A 67 0.44 -7.65 14.36
C ALA A 67 -0.13 -6.23 14.53
N LEU A 68 -0.59 -5.62 13.44
CA LEU A 68 -1.24 -4.31 13.46
C LEU A 68 -2.53 -4.32 14.28
N LEU A 69 -3.40 -5.32 14.05
CA LEU A 69 -4.66 -5.46 14.78
C LEU A 69 -4.42 -5.67 16.28
N PHE A 70 -3.43 -6.50 16.64
CA PHE A 70 -3.02 -6.68 18.03
C PHE A 70 -2.46 -5.39 18.63
N GLY A 71 -1.66 -4.64 17.87
CA GLY A 71 -1.15 -3.32 18.27
C GLY A 71 -2.26 -2.33 18.59
N MET A 72 -3.30 -2.26 17.74
CA MET A 72 -4.47 -1.41 17.99
C MET A 72 -5.19 -1.80 19.28
N TYR A 73 -5.43 -3.09 19.50
CA TYR A 73 -6.01 -3.55 20.76
C TYR A 73 -5.14 -3.17 21.98
N ASN A 74 -3.82 -3.32 21.87
CA ASN A 74 -2.89 -3.03 22.96
C ASN A 74 -2.86 -1.54 23.33
N VAL A 75 -2.87 -0.65 22.33
CA VAL A 75 -2.99 0.80 22.56
C VAL A 75 -4.27 1.13 23.34
N GLY A 76 -5.40 0.54 22.96
CA GLY A 76 -6.64 0.72 23.69
C GLY A 76 -6.61 0.13 25.10
N TYR A 77 -6.06 -1.07 25.25
CA TYR A 77 -5.90 -1.73 26.55
C TYR A 77 -5.10 -0.85 27.52
N GLN A 78 -3.97 -0.30 27.08
CA GLN A 78 -3.15 0.58 27.91
C GLN A 78 -3.89 1.88 28.27
N HIS A 79 -4.66 2.45 27.35
CA HIS A 79 -5.47 3.63 27.63
C HIS A 79 -6.49 3.38 28.76
N PHE A 80 -7.26 2.28 28.68
CA PHE A 80 -8.23 1.93 29.71
C PHE A 80 -7.58 1.48 31.03
N ALA A 81 -6.37 0.88 30.97
CA ALA A 81 -5.55 0.54 32.14
C ALA A 81 -5.15 1.78 32.93
N LEU A 82 -4.64 2.81 32.24
CA LEU A 82 -4.22 4.05 32.87
C LEU A 82 -5.42 4.87 33.39
N ALA A 83 -6.58 4.76 32.74
CA ALA A 83 -7.81 5.40 33.18
C ALA A 83 -8.50 4.70 34.36
N GLY A 84 -8.04 3.51 34.78
CA GLY A 84 -8.66 2.73 35.86
C GLY A 84 -10.04 2.14 35.52
N LEU A 85 -10.42 2.11 34.23
CA LEU A 85 -11.73 1.67 33.74
C LEU A 85 -11.68 0.29 33.04
N LEU A 86 -10.64 -0.52 33.32
CA LEU A 86 -10.39 -1.80 32.64
C LEU A 86 -11.55 -2.79 32.72
N GLU A 87 -12.22 -2.84 33.87
CA GLU A 87 -13.32 -3.77 34.15
C GLU A 87 -14.62 -3.39 33.45
N GLN A 88 -14.81 -2.10 33.14
CA GLN A 88 -16.00 -1.59 32.46
C GLN A 88 -15.85 -1.67 30.93
N ALA A 89 -14.61 -1.65 30.43
CA ALA A 89 -14.34 -1.64 29.00
C ALA A 89 -14.37 -3.05 28.40
N THR A 90 -15.34 -3.33 27.53
CA THR A 90 -15.38 -4.55 26.71
C THR A 90 -14.22 -4.59 25.70
N PHE A 91 -13.91 -5.78 25.17
CA PHE A 91 -12.93 -5.98 24.09
C PHE A 91 -13.10 -4.98 22.92
N TRP A 92 -14.34 -4.78 22.45
CA TRP A 92 -14.64 -3.86 21.36
C TRP A 92 -14.37 -2.39 21.69
N ASN A 93 -14.60 -1.98 22.94
CA ASN A 93 -14.33 -0.60 23.37
C ASN A 93 -12.81 -0.32 23.36
N LYS A 94 -12.03 -1.29 23.83
CA LYS A 94 -10.55 -1.25 23.79
C LYS A 94 -10.07 -1.21 22.33
N PHE A 95 -10.56 -2.12 21.49
CA PHE A 95 -10.17 -2.16 20.08
C PHE A 95 -10.52 -0.88 19.32
N TRP A 96 -11.75 -0.36 19.44
CA TRP A 96 -12.16 0.82 18.68
C TRP A 96 -11.44 2.09 19.12
N PHE A 97 -11.19 2.25 20.41
CA PHE A 97 -10.38 3.37 20.89
C PHE A 97 -8.97 3.32 20.28
N GLY A 98 -8.33 2.15 20.35
CA GLY A 98 -6.99 1.95 19.79
C GLY A 98 -6.95 2.13 18.27
N PHE A 99 -7.95 1.62 17.55
CA PHE A 99 -8.10 1.81 16.12
C PHE A 99 -8.19 3.30 15.74
N LEU A 100 -9.09 4.05 16.39
CA LEU A 100 -9.26 5.49 16.14
C LEU A 100 -8.01 6.29 16.51
N ALA A 101 -7.26 5.85 17.53
CA ALA A 101 -6.02 6.50 17.92
C ALA A 101 -4.85 6.19 16.95
N VAL A 102 -4.84 5.02 16.31
CA VAL A 102 -3.74 4.57 15.42
C VAL A 102 -3.98 5.02 13.97
N LEU A 103 -5.23 5.08 13.52
CA LEU A 103 -5.59 5.40 12.14
C LEU A 103 -5.04 6.75 11.64
N PRO A 104 -5.13 7.87 12.39
CA PRO A 104 -4.52 9.14 11.96
C PRO A 104 -3.00 9.05 11.79
N ARG A 105 -2.32 8.29 12.65
CA ARG A 105 -0.86 8.10 12.59
C ARG A 105 -0.46 7.31 11.34
N LEU A 106 -1.22 6.26 11.00
CA LEU A 106 -1.01 5.50 9.77
C LEU A 106 -1.20 6.39 8.54
N ILE A 107 -2.32 7.13 8.48
CA ILE A 107 -2.61 7.99 7.34
C ILE A 107 -1.50 9.02 7.13
N VAL A 108 -1.08 9.72 8.19
CA VAL A 108 -0.01 10.72 8.09
C VAL A 108 1.30 10.08 7.62
N SER A 109 1.67 8.91 8.15
CA SER A 109 2.89 8.22 7.75
C SER A 109 2.90 7.84 6.26
N TYR A 110 1.79 7.28 5.75
CA TYR A 110 1.70 6.88 4.34
C TYR A 110 1.62 8.07 3.40
N VAL A 111 0.82 9.08 3.74
CA VAL A 111 0.65 10.27 2.89
C VAL A 111 1.96 11.06 2.79
N VAL A 112 2.64 11.30 3.91
CA VAL A 112 3.91 12.04 3.91
C VAL A 112 5.01 11.24 3.23
N GLY A 113 5.11 9.95 3.52
CA GLY A 113 6.10 9.07 2.88
C GLY A 113 5.94 9.04 1.36
N LEU A 114 4.74 8.75 0.87
CA LEU A 114 4.46 8.71 -0.58
C LEU A 114 4.66 10.08 -1.24
N ALA A 115 4.23 11.16 -0.59
CA ALA A 115 4.40 12.50 -1.15
C ALA A 115 5.88 12.86 -1.36
N ILE A 116 6.75 12.51 -0.40
CA ILE A 116 8.18 12.75 -0.52
C ILE A 116 8.78 11.85 -1.60
N GLU A 117 8.43 10.56 -1.62
CA GLU A 117 8.90 9.61 -2.64
C GLU A 117 8.57 10.08 -4.06
N PHE A 118 7.32 10.45 -4.32
CA PHE A 118 6.91 10.97 -5.62
C PHE A 118 7.62 12.29 -5.96
N THR A 119 7.74 13.21 -5.00
CA THR A 119 8.42 14.50 -5.25
C THR A 119 9.88 14.29 -5.65
N VAL A 120 10.60 13.40 -4.97
CA VAL A 120 12.00 13.10 -5.28
C VAL A 120 12.15 12.35 -6.60
N ALA A 121 11.25 11.38 -6.89
CA ALA A 121 11.25 10.67 -8.17
C ALA A 121 11.06 11.63 -9.35
N GLN A 122 10.09 12.55 -9.25
CA GLN A 122 9.87 13.59 -10.27
C GLN A 122 11.08 14.52 -10.44
N TRP A 123 11.77 14.89 -9.35
CA TRP A 123 12.94 15.77 -9.42
C TRP A 123 14.15 15.09 -10.08
N LYS A 124 14.31 13.78 -9.88
CA LYS A 124 15.39 13.01 -10.49
C LYS A 124 15.12 12.57 -11.93
N HIS A 125 13.89 12.71 -12.42
CA HIS A 125 13.46 12.17 -13.73
C HIS A 125 13.77 10.67 -13.88
N GLU A 126 13.78 9.92 -12.77
CA GLU A 126 13.91 8.47 -12.74
C GLU A 126 12.49 7.90 -12.56
N GLU A 127 11.71 7.88 -13.64
CA GLU A 127 10.57 6.96 -13.80
C GLU A 127 10.98 5.77 -14.67
#